data_AF-A0A0B1ZTG3-F1
#
_entry.id   AF-A0A0B1ZTG3-F1
#
_cell.length_a   1.000
_cell.length_b   1.000
_cell.length_c   1.000
_cell.angle_alpha   90.00
_cell.angle_beta   90.00
_cell.angle_gamma   90.00
#
_symmetry.space_group_name_H-M   'P 1'
#
loop_
_entity.id
_entity.type
_entity.pdbx_description
1 polymer ?
#
loop_
_entity_poly.entity_id
_entity_poly.type
_entity_poly.pdbx_seq_one_letter_code
_entity_poly.pdbx_strand_id
1 'polypeptide(L)'
;AIRRGLGEPPTRSSETGDTDADALTDPDAAAAWGVAAGQLVEEASRRTVEDLAAAARTIRDVLDPDGAERRFRERHERRSFRFWTDRDGIRHGSFTFDDYGAAWVTSVLDAALRPRRGGPRFVDPSEKAAAAALVADPRTNE
;
A
#
# COMPACT_ATOMS: atom_id res chain seq x y z
N ALA A 1 -17.47 5.94 0.37
CA ALA A 1 -16.07 6.05 -0.10
C ALA A 1 -15.65 7.50 -0.35
N ILE A 2 -16.35 8.23 -1.21
CA ILE A 2 -16.01 9.58 -1.69
C ILE A 2 -15.74 10.57 -0.55
N ARG A 3 -16.72 10.85 0.31
CA ARG A 3 -16.55 11.80 1.44
C ARG A 3 -15.37 11.45 2.35
N ARG A 4 -15.21 10.17 2.71
CA ARG A 4 -14.11 9.69 3.55
C ARG A 4 -12.74 9.86 2.87
N GLY A 5 -12.68 9.73 1.54
CA GLY A 5 -11.45 9.89 0.78
C GLY A 5 -11.08 11.36 0.54
N LEU A 6 -12.04 12.18 0.11
CA LEU A 6 -11.87 13.62 -0.12
C LEU A 6 -11.61 14.39 1.18
N GLY A 7 -12.18 13.94 2.30
CA GLY A 7 -12.10 14.67 3.55
C GLY A 7 -12.82 16.02 3.47
N GLU A 8 -12.47 16.91 4.40
CA GLU A 8 -12.99 18.27 4.43
C GLU A 8 -12.02 19.22 3.71
N PRO A 9 -12.53 20.24 3.00
CA PRO A 9 -11.70 21.26 2.35
C PRO A 9 -10.91 22.08 3.39
N PRO A 10 -9.73 22.61 3.01
CA PRO A 10 -8.95 23.47 3.91
C PRO A 10 -9.72 24.75 4.30
N THR A 11 -9.52 25.16 5.55
CA THR A 11 -9.96 26.47 6.05
C THR A 11 -8.93 27.53 5.69
N ARG A 12 -9.35 28.79 5.50
CA ARG A 12 -8.39 29.89 5.35
C ARG A 12 -7.65 30.08 6.67
N SER A 13 -6.33 29.97 6.66
CA SER A 13 -5.51 30.35 7.81
C SER A 13 -5.59 31.87 7.95
N SER A 14 -6.08 32.40 9.07
CA SER A 14 -5.82 33.79 9.40
C SER A 14 -4.33 33.96 9.68
N GLU A 15 -3.67 34.94 9.07
CA GLU A 15 -2.24 35.24 9.28
C GLU A 15 -1.91 35.60 10.75
N THR A 16 -2.92 35.74 11.61
CA THR A 16 -2.76 36.00 13.04
C THR A 16 -2.90 34.66 13.77
N GLY A 17 -1.80 34.17 14.35
CA GLY A 17 -1.70 32.87 15.03
C GLY A 17 -2.46 32.78 16.35
N ASP A 18 -3.77 33.03 16.32
CA ASP A 18 -4.68 32.75 17.42
C ASP A 18 -5.49 31.49 17.11
N THR A 19 -5.67 30.63 18.11
CA THR A 19 -6.30 29.31 17.91
C THR A 19 -7.81 29.47 17.78
N ASP A 20 -8.30 29.32 16.55
CA ASP A 20 -9.65 29.66 16.10
C ASP A 20 -10.79 28.82 16.71
N ALA A 21 -11.89 29.53 17.02
CA ALA A 21 -13.24 28.98 17.08
C ALA A 21 -14.07 29.30 15.79
N ASP A 22 -13.51 30.05 14.84
CA ASP A 22 -14.27 30.63 13.71
C ASP A 22 -13.54 30.51 12.33
N ALA A 23 -12.72 29.48 12.16
CA ALA A 23 -12.02 29.22 10.90
C ALA A 23 -13.01 28.91 9.76
N LEU A 24 -13.26 29.90 8.89
CA LEU A 24 -14.15 29.76 7.74
C LEU A 24 -13.47 28.92 6.64
N THR A 25 -14.18 27.93 6.11
CA THR A 25 -13.75 27.15 4.94
C THR A 25 -13.45 28.10 3.77
N ASP A 26 -12.32 27.88 3.08
CA ASP A 26 -12.02 28.66 1.88
C ASP A 26 -13.09 28.39 0.80
N PRO A 27 -13.88 29.39 0.35
CA PRO A 27 -14.95 29.18 -0.62
C PRO A 27 -14.45 28.59 -1.94
N ASP A 28 -13.22 28.93 -2.36
CA ASP A 28 -12.63 28.39 -3.58
C ASP A 28 -12.29 26.91 -3.42
N ALA A 29 -11.73 26.54 -2.27
CA ALA A 29 -11.50 25.13 -1.93
C ALA A 29 -12.82 24.36 -1.79
N ALA A 30 -13.84 24.93 -1.15
CA ALA A 30 -15.15 24.31 -1.05
C ALA A 30 -15.78 24.03 -2.43
N ALA A 31 -15.68 25.00 -3.36
CA ALA A 31 -16.14 24.83 -4.73
C ALA A 31 -15.37 23.71 -5.45
N ALA A 32 -14.04 23.68 -5.33
CA ALA A 32 -13.21 22.62 -5.91
C ALA A 32 -13.56 21.22 -5.37
N TRP A 33 -13.81 21.09 -4.06
CA TRP A 33 -14.27 19.83 -3.45
C TRP A 33 -15.64 19.41 -3.97
N GLY A 34 -16.55 20.36 -4.17
CA GLY A 34 -17.86 20.11 -4.76
C GLY A 34 -17.76 19.53 -6.18
N VAL A 35 -16.92 20.13 -7.03
CA VAL A 35 -16.67 19.64 -8.39
C VAL A 35 -16.06 18.23 -8.37
N ALA A 36 -15.02 18.01 -7.56
CA ALA A 36 -14.37 16.71 -7.42
C ALA A 36 -15.35 15.63 -6.92
N ALA A 37 -16.19 15.95 -5.95
CA ALA A 37 -17.22 15.04 -5.44
C ALA A 37 -18.22 14.69 -6.54
N GLY A 38 -18.67 15.67 -7.34
CA GLY A 38 -19.56 15.45 -8.49
C GLY A 38 -18.96 14.46 -9.50
N GLN A 39 -17.71 14.68 -9.91
CA GLN A 39 -17.00 13.80 -10.83
C GLN A 39 -16.88 12.36 -10.30
N LEU A 40 -16.54 12.20 -9.02
CA LEU A 40 -16.44 10.87 -8.41
C LEU A 40 -17.80 10.17 -8.31
N VAL A 41 -18.90 10.91 -8.15
CA VAL A 41 -20.27 10.34 -8.16
C VAL A 41 -20.63 9.83 -9.56
N GLU A 42 -20.28 10.56 -10.61
CA GLU A 42 -20.51 10.14 -12.00
C GLU A 42 -19.73 8.86 -12.36
N GLU A 43 -18.58 8.66 -11.75
CA GLU A 43 -17.76 7.46 -11.93
C GLU A 43 -18.18 6.27 -11.06
N ALA A 44 -19.01 6.50 -10.05
CA ALA A 44 -19.28 5.51 -9.00
C ALA A 44 -19.90 4.21 -9.50
N SER A 45 -20.68 4.27 -10.58
CA SER A 45 -21.31 3.09 -11.19
C SER A 45 -20.33 2.16 -11.91
N ARG A 46 -19.11 2.63 -12.21
CA ARG A 46 -18.09 1.92 -13.01
C ARG A 46 -16.85 1.54 -12.23
N ARG A 47 -16.82 1.82 -10.91
CA ARG A 47 -15.65 1.60 -10.04
C ARG A 47 -16.05 0.81 -8.80
N THR A 48 -15.10 0.06 -8.26
CA THR A 48 -15.28 -0.57 -6.94
C THR A 48 -15.26 0.50 -5.84
N VAL A 49 -15.74 0.14 -4.65
CA VAL A 49 -15.76 1.05 -3.50
C VAL A 49 -14.34 1.42 -3.07
N GLU A 50 -13.41 0.47 -3.19
CA GLU A 50 -11.98 0.59 -2.92
C GLU A 50 -11.32 1.55 -3.90
N ASP A 51 -11.58 1.40 -5.21
CA ASP A 51 -11.05 2.27 -6.25
C ASP A 51 -11.57 3.71 -6.11
N LEU A 52 -12.86 3.88 -5.76
CA LEU A 52 -13.42 5.20 -5.46
C LEU A 52 -12.76 5.83 -4.25
N ALA A 53 -12.47 5.05 -3.20
CA ALA A 53 -11.81 5.56 -2.01
C ALA A 53 -10.35 5.96 -2.29
N ALA A 54 -9.65 5.22 -3.16
CA ALA A 54 -8.30 5.57 -3.61
C ALA A 54 -8.32 6.84 -4.46
N ALA A 55 -9.17 6.89 -5.48
CA ALA A 55 -9.31 8.06 -6.36
C ALA A 55 -9.66 9.34 -5.60
N ALA A 56 -10.57 9.26 -4.63
CA ALA A 56 -10.93 10.38 -3.78
C ALA A 56 -9.75 10.93 -2.97
N ARG A 57 -8.88 10.06 -2.44
CA ARG A 57 -7.65 10.51 -1.74
C ARG A 57 -6.65 11.14 -2.70
N THR A 58 -6.47 10.55 -3.89
CA THR A 58 -5.61 11.10 -4.93
C THR A 58 -6.06 12.49 -5.36
N ILE A 59 -7.35 12.68 -5.63
CA ILE A 59 -7.89 13.99 -6.01
C ILE A 59 -7.70 15.00 -4.87
N ARG A 60 -7.97 14.61 -3.62
CA ARG A 60 -7.71 15.48 -2.46
C ARG A 60 -6.26 15.93 -2.40
N ASP A 61 -5.31 15.02 -2.57
CA ASP A 61 -3.89 15.34 -2.45
C ASP A 61 -3.40 16.20 -3.66
N VAL A 62 -4.08 16.14 -4.81
CA VAL A 62 -3.87 17.05 -5.94
C VAL A 62 -4.46 18.45 -5.67
N LEU A 63 -5.64 18.52 -5.04
CA LEU A 63 -6.31 19.79 -4.74
C LEU A 63 -5.72 20.53 -3.53
N ASP A 64 -5.12 19.81 -2.58
CA ASP A 64 -4.47 20.36 -1.38
C ASP A 64 -3.05 19.78 -1.22
N PRO A 65 -2.07 20.32 -1.98
CA PRO A 65 -0.67 19.88 -1.90
C PRO A 65 -0.07 20.12 -0.51
N ASP A 66 -0.35 21.25 0.13
CA ASP A 66 0.17 21.59 1.46
C ASP A 66 -0.33 20.60 2.51
N GLY A 67 -1.61 20.25 2.49
CA GLY A 67 -2.15 19.23 3.38
C GLY A 67 -1.72 17.82 2.99
N ALA A 68 -1.42 17.54 1.72
CA ALA A 68 -0.80 16.28 1.33
C ALA A 68 0.57 16.14 2.00
N GLU A 69 1.39 17.20 2.00
CA GLU A 69 2.68 17.25 2.69
C GLU A 69 2.52 17.10 4.21
N ARG A 70 1.57 17.81 4.84
CA ARG A 70 1.29 17.65 6.28
C ARG A 70 0.92 16.20 6.61
N ARG A 71 -0.02 15.60 5.87
CA ARG A 71 -0.45 14.21 6.08
C ARG A 71 0.69 13.22 5.85
N PHE A 72 1.58 13.48 4.89
CA PHE A 72 2.78 12.68 4.67
C PHE A 72 3.70 12.71 5.88
N ARG A 73 4.00 13.92 6.38
CA ARG A 73 4.86 14.11 7.55
C ARG A 73 4.26 13.50 8.81
N GLU A 74 2.97 13.68 9.06
CA GLU A 74 2.26 13.04 10.18
C GLU A 74 2.37 11.50 10.12
N ARG A 75 2.19 10.90 8.95
CA ARG A 75 2.36 9.44 8.77
C ARG A 75 3.79 9.00 9.04
N HIS A 76 4.77 9.76 8.55
CA HIS A 76 6.19 9.51 8.79
C HIS A 76 6.57 9.62 10.28
N GLU A 77 6.01 10.59 10.99
CA GLU A 77 6.23 10.78 12.43
C GLU A 77 5.53 9.69 13.27
N ARG A 78 4.38 9.20 12.84
CA ARG A 78 3.61 8.14 13.53
C ARG A 78 4.20 6.73 13.40
N ARG A 79 5.27 6.56 12.62
CA ARG A 79 5.90 5.25 12.42
C ARG A 79 6.34 4.66 13.73
N SER A 80 6.00 3.39 13.92
CA SER A 80 6.35 2.66 15.13
C SER A 80 6.46 1.18 14.82
N PHE A 81 7.33 0.52 15.56
CA PHE A 81 7.37 -0.94 15.61
C PHE A 81 7.47 -1.37 17.07
N ARG A 82 6.76 -2.44 17.41
CA ARG A 82 6.80 -3.01 18.76
C ARG A 82 6.80 -4.52 18.66
N PHE A 83 7.68 -5.16 19.42
CA PHE A 83 7.61 -6.58 19.73
C PHE A 83 7.17 -6.79 21.18
N TRP A 84 6.40 -7.83 21.43
CA TRP A 84 6.06 -8.26 22.79
C TRP A 84 5.86 -9.77 22.82
N THR A 85 5.82 -10.32 24.03
CA THR A 85 5.51 -11.73 24.27
C THR A 85 4.19 -11.79 25.04
N ASP A 86 3.28 -12.66 24.63
CA ASP A 86 2.00 -12.83 25.33
C ASP A 86 2.12 -13.79 26.54
N ARG A 87 0.98 -14.06 27.18
CA ARG A 87 0.88 -14.95 28.35
C ARG A 87 1.25 -16.40 28.04
N ASP A 88 1.19 -16.82 26.77
CA ASP A 88 1.46 -18.18 26.32
C ASP A 88 2.91 -18.31 25.81
N GLY A 89 3.70 -17.23 25.89
CA GLY A 89 5.09 -17.19 25.45
C GLY A 89 5.27 -16.94 23.95
N ILE A 90 4.19 -16.64 23.21
CA ILE A 90 4.24 -16.38 21.77
C ILE A 90 4.74 -14.96 21.53
N ARG A 91 5.69 -14.81 20.60
CA ARG A 91 6.26 -13.51 20.23
C ARG A 91 5.44 -12.87 19.11
N HIS A 92 4.95 -11.65 19.36
CA HIS A 92 4.14 -10.85 18.46
C HIS A 92 4.88 -9.59 18.00
N GLY A 93 4.48 -9.06 16.84
CA GLY A 93 4.97 -7.80 16.30
C GLY A 93 3.82 -6.93 15.78
N SER A 94 3.92 -5.62 15.96
CA SER A 94 3.02 -4.62 15.37
C SER A 94 3.86 -3.53 14.71
N PHE A 95 3.45 -3.13 13.51
CA PHE A 95 4.12 -2.14 12.69
C PHE A 95 3.12 -1.09 12.21
N THR A 96 3.48 0.18 12.38
CA THR A 96 2.86 1.32 11.70
C THR A 96 3.85 1.85 10.69
N PHE A 97 3.54 1.70 9.41
CA PHE A 97 4.41 2.12 8.30
C PHE A 97 4.07 3.53 7.80
N ASP A 98 5.06 4.17 7.18
CA ASP A 98 4.80 5.23 6.20
C ASP A 98 4.35 4.64 4.85
N ASP A 99 4.29 5.50 3.83
CA ASP A 99 3.82 5.15 2.48
C ASP A 99 4.69 4.11 1.77
N TYR A 100 5.97 4.02 2.12
CA TYR A 100 6.94 3.16 1.45
C TYR A 100 7.32 1.94 2.29
N GLY A 101 7.34 2.08 3.62
CA GLY A 101 7.85 1.07 4.53
C GLY A 101 7.13 -0.28 4.43
N ALA A 102 5.80 -0.26 4.24
CA ALA A 102 5.01 -1.49 4.14
C ALA A 102 5.40 -2.32 2.91
N ALA A 103 5.52 -1.67 1.74
CA ALA A 103 5.90 -2.34 0.50
C ALA A 103 7.30 -2.97 0.60
N TRP A 104 8.25 -2.26 1.22
CA TRP A 104 9.59 -2.79 1.45
C TRP A 104 9.56 -4.02 2.38
N VAL A 105 8.90 -3.95 3.53
CA VAL A 105 8.81 -5.11 4.46
C VAL A 105 8.08 -6.29 3.82
N THR A 106 6.98 -6.04 3.12
CA THR A 106 6.25 -7.09 2.38
C THR A 106 7.16 -7.76 1.37
N SER A 107 7.98 -7.01 0.61
CA SER A 107 8.92 -7.59 -0.34
C SER A 107 9.94 -8.53 0.33
N VAL A 108 10.42 -8.17 1.53
CA VAL A 108 11.37 -8.98 2.30
C VAL A 108 10.69 -10.25 2.81
N LEU A 109 9.47 -10.13 3.33
CA LEU A 109 8.68 -11.26 3.82
C LEU A 109 8.32 -12.22 2.68
N ASP A 110 7.87 -11.70 1.55
CA ASP A 110 7.55 -12.51 0.37
C ASP A 110 8.80 -13.24 -0.13
N ALA A 111 9.96 -12.58 -0.18
CA ALA A 111 11.21 -13.21 -0.56
C ALA A 111 11.64 -14.32 0.42
N ALA A 112 11.45 -14.09 1.72
CA ALA A 112 11.83 -15.03 2.78
C ALA A 112 10.89 -16.24 2.87
N LEU A 113 9.58 -16.01 2.70
CA LEU A 113 8.52 -17.00 2.90
C LEU A 113 8.02 -17.62 1.60
N ARG A 114 8.46 -17.16 0.41
CA ARG A 114 8.02 -17.74 -0.85
C ARG A 114 8.27 -19.25 -0.87
N PRO A 115 7.33 -20.04 -1.40
CA PRO A 115 7.56 -21.44 -1.67
C PRO A 115 8.82 -21.61 -2.52
N ARG A 116 9.79 -22.40 -2.04
CA ARG A 116 10.96 -22.81 -2.83
C ARG A 116 10.56 -23.85 -3.88
N ARG A 117 9.67 -23.45 -4.79
CA ARG A 117 9.40 -24.21 -6.00
C ARG A 117 10.70 -24.15 -6.78
N GLY A 118 11.41 -25.27 -6.88
CA GLY A 118 12.59 -25.35 -7.75
C GLY A 118 12.21 -24.73 -9.09
N GLY A 119 13.02 -23.78 -9.58
CA GLY A 119 12.75 -23.12 -10.85
C GLY A 119 12.57 -24.16 -11.95
N PRO A 120 12.03 -23.77 -13.13
CA PRO A 120 11.89 -24.69 -14.24
C PRO A 120 13.20 -25.47 -14.43
N ARG A 121 13.15 -26.77 -14.19
CA ARG A 121 14.28 -27.64 -14.53
C ARG A 121 14.20 -27.82 -16.03
N PHE A 122 14.91 -26.96 -16.75
CA PHE A 122 15.20 -27.20 -18.16
C PHE A 122 16.15 -28.40 -18.20
N VAL A 123 15.55 -29.59 -18.32
CA VAL A 123 16.31 -30.82 -18.57
C VAL A 123 16.34 -30.98 -20.08
N ASP A 124 17.53 -31.04 -20.64
CA ASP A 124 17.69 -31.32 -22.07
C ASP A 124 17.12 -32.73 -22.37
N PRO A 125 16.25 -32.90 -23.38
CA PRO A 125 15.68 -34.21 -23.70
C PRO A 125 16.74 -35.29 -23.99
N SER A 126 17.88 -34.91 -24.57
CA SER A 126 18.99 -35.81 -24.83
C SER A 126 19.72 -36.21 -23.56
N GLU A 127 19.92 -35.30 -22.61
CA GLU A 127 20.47 -35.62 -21.29
C GLU A 127 19.53 -36.54 -20.49
N LYS A 128 18.21 -36.31 -20.57
CA LYS A 128 17.22 -37.19 -19.95
C LYS A 128 17.24 -38.60 -20.54
N ALA A 129 17.36 -38.71 -21.86
CA ALA A 129 17.45 -39.99 -22.55
C ALA A 129 18.75 -40.72 -22.22
N ALA A 130 19.89 -40.01 -22.18
CA ALA A 130 21.18 -40.55 -21.79
C ALA A 130 21.17 -41.07 -20.34
N ALA A 131 20.59 -40.31 -19.41
CA ALA A 131 20.44 -40.73 -18.02
C ALA A 131 19.56 -41.98 -17.90
N ALA A 132 18.45 -42.07 -18.65
CA ALA A 132 17.59 -43.24 -18.67
C ALA A 132 18.31 -44.47 -19.25
N ALA A 133 19.11 -44.30 -20.31
CA ALA A 133 19.91 -45.37 -20.90
C ALA A 133 20.99 -45.88 -19.92
N LEU A 134 21.59 -44.99 -19.13
CA LEU A 134 22.61 -45.33 -18.14
C LEU A 134 22.01 -46.11 -16.95
N VAL A 135 20.81 -45.75 -16.50
CA VAL A 135 20.06 -46.50 -15.47
C VAL A 135 19.60 -47.88 -15.98
N ALA A 136 19.25 -47.97 -17.26
CA ALA A 136 18.80 -49.20 -17.89
C ALA A 136 19.96 -50.08 -18.41
N ASP A 137 21.22 -49.67 -18.22
CA ASP A 137 22.38 -50.40 -18.72
C ASP A 137 22.55 -51.72 -17.95
N PRO A 138 22.41 -52.89 -18.59
CA PRO A 138 22.54 -54.18 -17.93
C PRO A 138 24.00 -54.53 -17.62
N ARG A 139 24.97 -53.73 -18.06
CA ARG A 139 26.39 -53.96 -17.79
C ARG A 139 26.68 -53.64 -16.32
N THR A 140 27.18 -54.62 -15.59
CA THR A 140 27.68 -54.49 -14.23
C THR A 140 29.19 -54.23 -14.23
N ASN A 141 29.70 -53.50 -13.25
CA ASN A 141 31.14 -53.25 -13.06
C ASN A 141 31.86 -54.37 -12.26
N GLU A 142 31.16 -55.48 -12.00
CA GLU A 142 31.72 -56.74 -11.50
C GLU A 142 32.16 -57.61 -12.67
#